data_AF-F0YT31-F1
#
_entry.id   AF-F0YT31-F1
#
_cell.length_a   1.000
_cell.length_b   1.000
_cell.length_c   1.000
_cell.angle_alpha   90.00
_cell.angle_beta   90.00
_cell.angle_gamma   90.00
#
_symmetry.space_group_name_H-M   'P 1'
#
loop_
_entity.id
_entity.type
_entity.pdbx_description
1 polymer ?
#
loop_
_entity_poly.entity_id
_entity_poly.type
_entity_poly.pdbx_seq_one_letter_code
_entity_poly.pdbx_strand_id
1 'polypeptide(L)'
;AFDADYRLTGLEKLLAKAAVNDDGLVEDMKTELRNEFATIKNTFKHYACQSSEMFTMGWNSWNVFVKLLCAGEGDDEPPSTPATPPPETPPPATPESRPGSSSSPAKPRTPGGGKRGGAALRRSDTDMIFFKACTIGPKGPMNPMKSLNRFQFLEAVVRLGVGRWKNDVDSPLDAVLKTLERMAAMLEDAAEQHMFHDRLWCEMTDDSHRANMEGLRRCYRLHIGDGERPGVEKRMSLGEWLGLANKLGLFDDGPGRAPVTERDAKAAFSRALVVHEDELGGEACRKLTYIEFVECLLRVADAQAKSDDGKRERA
;
A
#
# COMPACT_ATOMS: atom_id res chain seq x y z
N ALA A 1 -11.40 13.61 2.78
CA ALA A 1 -10.19 12.80 2.47
C ALA A 1 -10.04 12.48 0.98
N PHE A 2 -10.93 11.67 0.36
CA PHE A 2 -10.85 11.36 -1.09
C PHE A 2 -10.67 12.60 -1.96
N ASP A 3 -11.50 13.63 -1.78
CA ASP A 3 -11.43 14.84 -2.60
C ASP A 3 -10.12 15.63 -2.44
N ALA A 4 -9.45 15.52 -1.28
CA ALA A 4 -8.16 16.15 -1.06
C ALA A 4 -7.08 15.40 -1.86
N ASP A 5 -7.06 14.07 -1.77
CA ASP A 5 -6.16 13.22 -2.54
C ASP A 5 -6.38 13.39 -4.04
N TYR A 6 -7.63 13.30 -4.51
CA TYR A 6 -7.99 13.40 -5.93
C TYR A 6 -7.52 14.72 -6.53
N ARG A 7 -7.67 15.85 -5.81
CA ARG A 7 -7.20 17.18 -6.23
C ARG A 7 -5.68 17.27 -6.40
N LEU A 8 -4.91 16.43 -5.70
CA LEU A 8 -3.46 16.37 -5.82
C LEU A 8 -3.00 15.46 -6.98
N THR A 9 -3.93 14.71 -7.59
CA THR A 9 -3.65 13.88 -8.76
C THR A 9 -3.71 14.66 -10.06
N GLY A 10 -3.13 14.11 -11.12
CA GLY A 10 -3.32 14.51 -12.51
C GLY A 10 -4.41 13.73 -13.24
N LEU A 11 -5.28 13.01 -12.52
CA LEU A 11 -6.26 12.10 -13.11
C LEU A 11 -7.27 12.79 -14.02
N GLU A 12 -7.79 13.95 -13.62
CA GLU A 12 -8.74 14.71 -14.45
C GLU A 12 -8.17 15.00 -15.85
N LYS A 13 -6.92 15.47 -15.92
CA LYS A 13 -6.21 15.71 -17.19
C LYS A 13 -5.89 14.43 -17.95
N LEU A 14 -5.65 13.33 -17.25
CA LEU A 14 -5.38 12.03 -17.86
C LEU A 14 -6.65 11.47 -18.51
N LEU A 15 -7.77 11.52 -17.80
CA LEU A 15 -9.05 10.97 -18.21
C LEU A 15 -9.72 11.83 -19.27
N ALA A 16 -9.61 13.16 -19.20
CA ALA A 16 -10.11 14.07 -20.24
C ALA A 16 -9.51 13.78 -21.63
N LYS A 17 -8.28 13.26 -21.69
CA LYS A 17 -7.67 12.82 -22.96
C LYS A 17 -8.24 11.51 -23.50
N ALA A 18 -8.77 10.66 -22.61
CA ALA A 18 -9.41 9.40 -22.99
C ALA A 18 -10.90 9.58 -23.30
N ALA A 19 -11.53 10.61 -22.72
CA ALA A 19 -12.95 10.96 -22.82
C ALA A 19 -13.39 11.57 -24.18
N VAL A 20 -12.60 11.45 -25.26
CA VAL A 20 -12.90 12.11 -26.55
C VAL A 20 -14.29 11.76 -27.11
N ASN A 21 -14.84 10.61 -26.72
CA ASN A 21 -16.17 10.15 -27.12
C ASN A 21 -17.10 9.82 -25.94
N ASP A 22 -16.72 10.21 -24.71
CA ASP A 22 -17.45 9.85 -23.49
C ASP A 22 -17.35 11.00 -22.48
N ASP A 23 -18.30 11.93 -22.59
CA ASP A 23 -18.37 13.14 -21.76
C ASP A 23 -18.61 12.81 -20.27
N GLY A 24 -19.09 11.61 -19.94
CA GLY A 24 -19.36 11.15 -18.57
C GLY A 24 -18.17 10.50 -17.87
N LEU A 25 -17.19 9.99 -18.63
CA LEU A 25 -16.10 9.15 -18.13
C LEU A 25 -15.36 9.73 -16.90
N VAL A 26 -15.10 11.03 -16.89
CA VAL A 26 -14.33 11.67 -15.80
C VAL A 26 -15.12 11.65 -14.49
N GLU A 27 -16.41 12.00 -14.53
CA GLU A 27 -17.27 12.06 -13.33
C GLU A 27 -17.66 10.66 -12.87
N ASP A 28 -17.90 9.72 -13.79
CA ASP A 28 -18.17 8.32 -13.46
C ASP A 28 -16.94 7.69 -12.79
N MET A 29 -15.74 7.87 -13.36
CA MET A 29 -14.50 7.40 -12.76
C MET A 29 -14.26 8.00 -11.37
N LYS A 30 -14.51 9.30 -11.20
CA LYS A 30 -14.37 9.97 -9.90
C LYS A 30 -15.37 9.44 -8.88
N THR A 31 -16.60 9.15 -9.30
CA THR A 31 -17.64 8.56 -8.45
C THR A 31 -17.24 7.16 -7.99
N GLU A 32 -16.77 6.30 -8.89
CA GLU A 32 -16.36 4.94 -8.54
C GLU A 32 -15.09 4.92 -7.67
N LEU A 33 -14.10 5.76 -7.98
CA LEU A 33 -12.91 5.90 -7.13
C LEU A 33 -13.25 6.43 -5.72
N ARG A 34 -14.31 7.23 -5.59
CA ARG A 34 -14.81 7.71 -4.30
C ARG A 34 -15.46 6.57 -3.52
N ASN A 35 -16.30 5.77 -4.17
CA ASN A 35 -16.96 4.61 -3.58
C ASN A 35 -15.93 3.59 -3.08
N GLU A 36 -14.87 3.35 -3.87
CA GLU A 36 -13.80 2.39 -3.56
C GLU A 36 -12.61 2.99 -2.81
N PHE A 37 -12.71 4.22 -2.33
CA PHE A 37 -11.57 4.89 -1.68
C PHE A 37 -11.11 4.16 -0.42
N ALA A 38 -12.03 3.50 0.30
CA ALA A 38 -11.68 2.66 1.46
C ALA A 38 -10.75 1.50 1.06
N THR A 39 -11.09 0.79 -0.02
CA THR A 39 -10.28 -0.30 -0.60
C THR A 39 -8.89 0.22 -0.97
N ILE A 40 -8.81 1.29 -1.77
CA ILE A 40 -7.54 1.88 -2.22
C ILE A 40 -6.66 2.28 -1.03
N LYS A 41 -7.24 2.99 -0.06
CA LYS A 41 -6.54 3.41 1.16
C LYS A 41 -6.05 2.22 1.98
N ASN A 42 -6.87 1.21 2.17
CA ASN A 42 -6.51 0.05 2.99
C ASN A 42 -5.41 -0.78 2.31
N THR A 43 -5.47 -0.94 0.99
CA THR A 43 -4.38 -1.52 0.20
C THR A 43 -3.10 -0.71 0.35
N PHE A 44 -3.17 0.61 0.22
CA PHE A 44 -2.02 1.49 0.44
C PHE A 44 -1.39 1.26 1.81
N LYS A 45 -2.19 1.34 2.89
CA LYS A 45 -1.71 1.13 4.26
C LYS A 45 -1.07 -0.25 4.45
N HIS A 46 -1.67 -1.31 3.91
CA HIS A 46 -1.16 -2.68 4.00
C HIS A 46 0.24 -2.86 3.40
N TYR A 47 0.50 -2.24 2.25
CA TYR A 47 1.80 -2.35 1.57
C TYR A 47 2.81 -1.29 2.03
N ALA A 48 2.35 -0.11 2.44
CA ALA A 48 3.21 0.93 3.00
C ALA A 48 3.80 0.51 4.35
N CYS A 49 3.06 -0.20 5.20
CA CYS A 49 3.58 -0.66 6.50
C CYS A 49 4.64 -1.77 6.41
N GLN A 50 4.83 -2.36 5.23
CA GLN A 50 5.90 -3.32 4.94
C GLN A 50 7.22 -2.63 4.58
N SER A 51 7.18 -1.32 4.30
CA SER A 51 8.35 -0.53 3.98
C SER A 51 9.03 -0.04 5.27
N SER A 52 10.28 0.44 5.15
CA SER A 52 10.97 1.12 6.26
C SER A 52 10.29 2.43 6.65
N GLU A 53 9.54 3.05 5.72
CA GLU A 53 8.77 4.27 5.92
C GLU A 53 7.27 3.97 5.86
N MET A 54 6.64 3.74 7.01
CA MET A 54 5.26 3.23 7.10
C MET A 54 4.19 4.07 6.36
N PHE A 55 4.46 5.35 6.10
CA PHE A 55 3.53 6.28 5.46
C PHE A 55 3.72 6.44 3.96
N THR A 56 4.75 5.80 3.39
CA THR A 56 5.01 5.85 1.96
C THR A 56 5.23 4.44 1.42
N MET A 57 4.76 4.19 0.20
CA MET A 57 4.95 2.91 -0.46
C MET A 57 6.22 2.97 -1.30
N GLY A 58 7.27 2.30 -0.84
CA GLY A 58 8.50 2.12 -1.60
C GLY A 58 8.31 1.20 -2.81
N TRP A 59 9.28 1.25 -3.74
CA TRP A 59 9.25 0.50 -4.99
C TRP A 59 9.14 -1.02 -4.80
N ASN A 60 9.78 -1.58 -3.76
CA ASN A 60 9.69 -3.02 -3.46
C ASN A 60 8.25 -3.43 -3.10
N SER A 61 7.59 -2.67 -2.21
CA SER A 61 6.19 -2.89 -1.85
C SER A 61 5.25 -2.76 -3.05
N TRP A 62 5.51 -1.77 -3.92
CA TRP A 62 4.77 -1.61 -5.18
C TRP A 62 4.88 -2.85 -6.07
N ASN A 63 6.08 -3.40 -6.25
CA ASN A 63 6.27 -4.60 -7.07
C ASN A 63 5.56 -5.83 -6.51
N VAL A 64 5.57 -6.00 -5.18
CA VAL A 64 4.82 -7.09 -4.52
C VAL A 64 3.33 -6.92 -4.76
N PHE A 65 2.81 -5.70 -4.57
CA PHE A 65 1.41 -5.36 -4.85
C PHE A 65 1.02 -5.69 -6.30
N VAL A 66 1.77 -5.17 -7.27
CA VAL A 66 1.48 -5.39 -8.71
C VAL A 66 1.54 -6.87 -9.08
N LYS A 67 2.54 -7.61 -8.57
CA LYS A 67 2.68 -9.04 -8.82
C LYS A 67 1.45 -9.80 -8.34
N LEU A 68 0.98 -9.53 -7.12
CA LEU A 68 -0.18 -10.20 -6.55
C LEU A 68 -1.48 -9.79 -7.26
N LEU A 69 -1.63 -8.52 -7.60
CA LEU A 69 -2.79 -8.01 -8.33
C LEU A 69 -2.95 -8.66 -9.72
N CYS A 70 -1.81 -8.86 -10.40
CA CYS A 70 -1.77 -9.44 -11.73
C CYS A 70 -1.70 -10.97 -11.73
N ALA A 71 -1.45 -11.60 -10.58
CA ALA A 71 -1.48 -13.06 -10.46
C ALA A 71 -2.91 -13.57 -10.69
N GLY A 72 -3.07 -14.69 -11.39
CA GLY A 72 -4.39 -15.31 -11.64
C GLY A 72 -4.87 -15.30 -13.09
N GLU A 73 -4.00 -15.07 -14.08
CA GLU A 73 -4.29 -15.37 -15.49
C GLU A 73 -3.16 -16.23 -16.09
N GLY A 74 -3.03 -17.48 -15.65
CA GLY A 74 -2.34 -18.54 -16.40
C GLY A 74 -0.82 -18.70 -16.27
N ASP A 75 -0.10 -17.83 -15.55
CA ASP A 75 1.35 -17.98 -15.37
C ASP A 75 1.70 -18.68 -14.05
N ASP A 76 1.44 -20.00 -13.98
CA ASP A 76 2.14 -20.92 -13.06
C ASP A 76 3.56 -21.20 -13.58
N GLU A 77 4.33 -20.14 -13.88
CA GLU A 77 5.78 -20.29 -14.04
C GLU A 77 6.44 -19.96 -12.69
N PRO A 78 7.12 -20.93 -12.05
CA PRO A 78 7.76 -20.69 -10.77
C PRO A 78 8.77 -19.55 -10.90
N PRO A 79 8.94 -18.71 -9.86
CA PRO A 79 9.86 -17.59 -9.92
C PRO A 79 11.25 -18.10 -10.27
N SER A 80 11.74 -17.74 -11.46
CA SER A 80 13.14 -17.92 -11.80
C SER A 80 13.97 -17.25 -10.71
N THR A 81 14.85 -18.02 -10.09
CA THR A 81 15.83 -17.62 -9.09
C THR A 81 16.43 -16.25 -9.47
N PRO A 82 16.61 -15.30 -8.54
CA PRO A 82 17.27 -14.04 -8.85
C PRO A 82 18.61 -14.36 -9.51
N ALA A 83 18.78 -13.91 -10.75
CA ALA A 83 20.05 -14.03 -11.43
C ALA A 83 21.11 -13.37 -10.53
N THR A 84 22.14 -14.13 -10.20
CA THR A 84 23.35 -13.62 -9.56
C THR A 84 23.78 -12.36 -10.30
N PRO A 85 24.03 -11.23 -9.61
CA PRO A 85 24.54 -10.05 -10.29
C PRO A 85 25.82 -10.45 -11.06
N PRO A 86 25.95 -10.05 -12.33
CA PRO A 86 27.14 -10.37 -13.10
C PRO A 86 28.37 -9.80 -12.36
N PRO A 87 29.51 -10.50 -12.39
CA PRO A 87 30.75 -9.97 -11.83
C PRO A 87 31.06 -8.62 -12.45
N GLU A 88 31.38 -7.64 -11.59
CA GLU A 88 31.78 -6.30 -11.98
C GLU A 88 32.90 -6.38 -13.02
N THR A 89 32.57 -6.01 -14.26
CA THR A 89 33.54 -5.91 -15.33
C THR A 89 34.27 -4.57 -15.16
N PRO A 90 35.61 -4.55 -15.15
CA PRO A 90 36.35 -3.29 -15.04
C PRO A 90 36.05 -2.37 -16.23
N PRO A 91 36.19 -1.04 -16.05
CA PRO A 91 35.81 -0.06 -17.05
C PRO A 91 36.64 -0.22 -18.34
N PRO A 92 36.04 -0.04 -19.53
CA PRO A 92 36.74 -0.22 -20.80
C PRO A 92 37.70 0.93 -21.09
N ALA A 93 38.87 0.57 -21.63
CA ALA A 93 39.80 1.49 -22.26
C ALA A 93 39.22 2.09 -23.55
N THR A 94 39.67 3.31 -23.85
CA THR A 94 39.36 4.18 -25.00
C THR A 94 39.54 3.55 -26.39
N PRO A 95 38.95 4.16 -27.45
CA PRO A 95 38.44 3.43 -28.61
C PRO A 95 39.48 3.24 -29.72
N GLU A 96 39.55 2.02 -30.26
CA GLU A 96 40.09 1.75 -31.59
C GLU A 96 38.97 1.41 -32.58
N SER A 97 38.98 2.19 -33.65
CA SER A 97 38.16 2.10 -34.86
C SER A 97 38.38 0.80 -35.63
N ARG A 98 37.30 0.18 -36.15
CA ARG A 98 37.20 -0.42 -37.49
C ARG A 98 35.77 -0.90 -37.85
N PRO A 99 35.47 -1.17 -39.13
CA PRO A 99 34.16 -0.90 -39.74
C PRO A 99 33.36 -2.17 -40.11
N GLY A 100 32.08 -1.94 -40.42
CA GLY A 100 31.41 -2.58 -41.56
C GLY A 100 30.66 -3.89 -41.30
N SER A 101 29.33 -3.81 -41.34
CA SER A 101 28.49 -4.31 -42.46
C SER A 101 27.17 -4.93 -42.00
N SER A 102 26.14 -4.46 -42.68
CA SER A 102 24.73 -4.83 -42.56
C SER A 102 24.42 -6.14 -43.27
N SER A 103 23.60 -6.99 -42.67
CA SER A 103 22.31 -7.44 -43.25
C SER A 103 21.78 -8.64 -42.48
N SER A 104 20.49 -8.62 -42.15
CA SER A 104 19.74 -9.81 -41.77
C SER A 104 18.36 -9.75 -42.43
N PRO A 105 17.88 -10.87 -43.01
CA PRO A 105 16.70 -10.87 -43.86
C PRO A 105 15.39 -10.94 -43.05
N ALA A 106 14.34 -10.39 -43.66
CA ALA A 106 12.98 -10.32 -43.14
C ALA A 106 12.33 -11.71 -42.97
N LYS A 107 11.65 -11.91 -41.83
CA LYS A 107 10.76 -13.06 -41.60
C LYS A 107 9.34 -12.77 -42.15
N PRO A 108 8.66 -13.78 -42.73
CA PRO A 108 7.32 -13.64 -43.28
C PRO A 108 6.25 -13.61 -42.17
N ARG A 109 5.23 -12.77 -42.37
CA ARG A 109 4.04 -12.66 -41.51
C ARG A 109 3.00 -13.71 -41.91
N THR A 110 2.55 -14.51 -40.95
CA THR A 110 1.35 -15.35 -41.05
C THR A 110 0.15 -14.62 -40.42
N PRO A 111 -1.02 -14.55 -41.07
CA PRO A 111 -2.23 -14.02 -40.47
C PRO A 111 -2.97 -15.16 -39.74
N GLY A 112 -2.94 -15.13 -38.41
CA GLY A 112 -3.68 -16.07 -37.56
C GLY A 112 -4.55 -15.29 -36.57
N GLY A 113 -5.83 -15.14 -36.90
CA GLY A 113 -6.86 -14.61 -36.01
C GLY A 113 -7.19 -15.60 -34.90
N GLY A 114 -6.75 -15.25 -33.70
CA GLY A 114 -7.31 -15.72 -32.44
C GLY A 114 -7.33 -14.51 -31.53
N LYS A 115 -8.42 -14.29 -30.77
CA LYS A 115 -8.44 -13.30 -29.68
C LYS A 115 -7.30 -13.66 -28.72
N ARG A 116 -6.15 -13.03 -28.92
CA ARG A 116 -4.98 -13.18 -28.05
C ARG A 116 -5.38 -12.59 -26.70
N GLY A 117 -5.24 -13.36 -25.63
CA GLY A 117 -5.26 -12.81 -24.28
C GLY A 117 -4.35 -11.59 -24.23
N GLY A 118 -4.82 -10.52 -23.59
CA GLY A 118 -4.10 -9.26 -23.52
C GLY A 118 -2.63 -9.49 -23.14
N ALA A 119 -1.71 -8.93 -23.91
CA ALA A 119 -0.28 -9.07 -23.60
C ALA A 119 -0.03 -8.59 -22.16
N ALA A 120 0.59 -9.45 -21.34
CA ALA A 120 0.91 -9.13 -19.96
C ALA A 120 1.69 -7.81 -19.88
N LEU A 121 1.30 -6.96 -18.93
CA LEU A 121 1.96 -5.67 -18.70
C LEU A 121 3.41 -5.93 -18.31
N ARG A 122 4.36 -5.32 -19.02
CA ARG A 122 5.79 -5.57 -18.76
C ARG A 122 6.20 -4.91 -17.46
N ARG A 123 7.18 -5.50 -16.77
CA ARG A 123 7.77 -4.88 -15.57
C ARG A 123 8.26 -3.45 -15.79
N SER A 124 8.81 -3.15 -16.97
CA SER A 124 9.23 -1.79 -17.33
C SER A 124 8.06 -0.79 -17.34
N ASP A 125 6.86 -1.25 -17.71
CA ASP A 125 5.67 -0.41 -17.76
C ASP A 125 5.18 -0.11 -16.33
N THR A 126 5.20 -1.12 -15.45
CA THR A 126 4.83 -0.96 -14.03
C THR A 126 5.81 -0.07 -13.28
N ASP A 127 7.10 -0.16 -13.58
CA ASP A 127 8.14 0.73 -13.05
C ASP A 127 7.93 2.17 -13.52
N MET A 128 7.64 2.36 -14.81
CA MET A 128 7.35 3.69 -15.36
C MET A 128 6.11 4.32 -14.72
N ILE A 129 5.07 3.53 -14.41
CA ILE A 129 3.88 4.02 -13.69
C ILE A 129 4.27 4.51 -12.30
N PHE A 130 5.04 3.72 -11.54
CA PHE A 130 5.53 4.09 -10.22
C PHE A 130 6.31 5.40 -10.25
N PHE A 131 7.33 5.51 -11.12
CA PHE A 131 8.15 6.72 -11.20
C PHE A 131 7.36 7.96 -11.64
N LYS A 132 6.42 7.80 -12.58
CA LYS A 132 5.53 8.92 -12.97
C LYS A 132 4.69 9.36 -11.78
N ALA A 133 4.09 8.44 -11.04
CA ALA A 133 3.29 8.78 -9.86
C ALA A 133 4.13 9.42 -8.73
N CYS A 134 5.37 8.99 -8.49
CA CYS A 134 6.22 9.65 -7.47
C CYS A 134 6.54 11.13 -7.78
N THR A 135 6.37 11.57 -9.04
CA THR A 135 6.67 12.95 -9.45
C THR A 135 5.49 13.92 -9.33
N ILE A 136 4.25 13.45 -9.10
CA ILE A 136 3.09 14.34 -8.94
C ILE A 136 3.01 14.97 -7.53
N GLY A 137 2.22 16.04 -7.41
CA GLY A 137 1.95 16.76 -6.14
C GLY A 137 3.10 17.63 -5.61
N PRO A 138 2.86 18.40 -4.54
CA PRO A 138 3.86 19.29 -3.94
C PRO A 138 4.99 18.48 -3.31
N LYS A 139 6.25 18.88 -3.54
CA LYS A 139 7.43 18.19 -3.02
C LYS A 139 7.81 18.72 -1.64
N GLY A 140 8.23 17.83 -0.76
CA GLY A 140 8.65 18.20 0.60
C GLY A 140 9.05 16.97 1.42
N PRO A 141 9.41 17.16 2.70
CA PRO A 141 9.80 16.05 3.59
C PRO A 141 8.71 14.98 3.73
N MET A 142 7.44 15.37 3.64
CA MET A 142 6.29 14.46 3.69
C MET A 142 5.94 13.85 2.32
N ASN A 143 6.55 14.33 1.23
CA ASN A 143 6.40 13.79 -0.12
C ASN A 143 7.75 13.47 -0.77
N PRO A 144 8.40 12.38 -0.33
CA PRO A 144 9.68 11.94 -0.89
C PRO A 144 9.56 11.57 -2.37
N MET A 145 10.65 11.72 -3.13
CA MET A 145 10.64 11.51 -4.59
C MET A 145 10.68 10.03 -5.02
N LYS A 146 10.89 9.10 -4.10
CA LYS A 146 11.19 7.68 -4.40
C LYS A 146 10.18 6.69 -3.81
N SER A 147 9.08 7.20 -3.27
CA SER A 147 7.98 6.39 -2.73
C SER A 147 6.66 7.10 -2.95
N LEU A 148 5.58 6.34 -2.96
CA LEU A 148 4.23 6.85 -3.19
C LEU A 148 3.61 7.26 -1.85
N ASN A 149 3.05 8.46 -1.79
CA ASN A 149 1.99 8.79 -0.84
C ASN A 149 0.63 8.25 -1.31
N ARG A 150 -0.39 8.32 -0.45
CA ARG A 150 -1.73 7.81 -0.73
C ARG A 150 -2.34 8.36 -2.03
N PHE A 151 -2.27 9.67 -2.24
CA PHE A 151 -2.79 10.29 -3.48
C PHE A 151 -1.99 9.88 -4.74
N GLN A 152 -0.68 9.63 -4.62
CA GLN A 152 0.14 9.15 -5.72
C GLN A 152 -0.17 7.69 -6.04
N PHE A 153 -0.43 6.88 -5.01
CA PHE A 153 -0.89 5.52 -5.15
C PHE A 153 -2.27 5.45 -5.83
N LEU A 154 -3.22 6.33 -5.47
CA LEU A 154 -4.51 6.47 -6.15
C LEU A 154 -4.33 6.66 -7.67
N GLU A 155 -3.47 7.58 -8.09
CA GLU A 155 -3.18 7.78 -9.51
C GLU A 155 -2.46 6.57 -10.14
N ALA A 156 -1.51 5.96 -9.42
CA ALA A 156 -0.78 4.80 -9.90
C ALA A 156 -1.71 3.61 -10.15
N VAL A 157 -2.72 3.39 -9.29
CA VAL A 157 -3.74 2.34 -9.44
C VAL A 157 -4.56 2.55 -10.71
N VAL A 158 -5.03 3.77 -10.98
CA VAL A 158 -5.80 4.06 -12.21
C VAL A 158 -4.94 3.83 -13.45
N ARG A 159 -3.70 4.33 -13.45
CA ARG A 159 -2.75 4.12 -14.56
C ARG A 159 -2.44 2.64 -14.77
N LEU A 160 -2.29 1.89 -13.69
CA LEU A 160 -2.05 0.44 -13.71
C LEU A 160 -3.24 -0.28 -14.30
N GLY A 161 -4.46 0.03 -13.85
CA GLY A 161 -5.67 -0.60 -14.35
C GLY A 161 -5.86 -0.38 -15.85
N VAL A 162 -5.83 0.87 -16.30
CA VAL A 162 -5.91 1.19 -17.74
C VAL A 162 -4.76 0.54 -18.52
N GLY A 163 -3.54 0.56 -18.00
CA GLY A 163 -2.39 -0.05 -18.66
C GLY A 163 -2.51 -1.57 -18.81
N ARG A 164 -2.98 -2.25 -17.76
CA ARG A 164 -3.06 -3.70 -17.64
C ARG A 164 -4.26 -4.31 -18.35
N TRP A 165 -5.43 -3.68 -18.26
CA TRP A 165 -6.70 -4.27 -18.69
C TRP A 165 -7.27 -3.68 -19.99
N LYS A 166 -6.62 -2.68 -20.61
CA LYS A 166 -7.13 -2.02 -21.84
C LYS A 166 -7.49 -2.94 -23.01
N ASN A 167 -6.97 -4.17 -23.05
CA ASN A 167 -7.27 -5.13 -24.11
C ASN A 167 -8.32 -6.18 -23.67
N ASP A 168 -8.67 -6.18 -22.39
CA ASP A 168 -9.54 -7.19 -21.76
C ASP A 168 -10.95 -6.63 -21.49
N VAL A 169 -11.14 -5.31 -21.62
CA VAL A 169 -12.40 -4.60 -21.38
C VAL A 169 -12.63 -3.50 -22.43
N ASP A 170 -13.86 -3.00 -22.51
CA ASP A 170 -14.27 -2.04 -23.55
C ASP A 170 -14.00 -0.58 -23.18
N SER A 171 -13.91 -0.25 -21.88
CA SER A 171 -13.70 1.13 -21.42
C SER A 171 -12.56 1.26 -20.39
N PRO A 172 -11.95 2.46 -20.26
CA PRO A 172 -11.01 2.75 -19.18
C PRO A 172 -11.64 2.60 -17.78
N LEU A 173 -12.95 2.88 -17.64
CA LEU A 173 -13.67 2.71 -16.38
C LEU A 173 -13.71 1.24 -15.97
N ASP A 174 -14.10 0.35 -16.88
CA ASP A 174 -14.14 -1.09 -16.62
C ASP A 174 -12.75 -1.63 -16.23
N ALA A 175 -11.69 -1.08 -16.81
CA ALA A 175 -10.32 -1.48 -16.52
C ALA A 175 -9.93 -1.13 -15.08
N VAL A 176 -10.37 0.03 -14.60
CA VAL A 176 -10.17 0.46 -13.21
C VAL A 176 -11.07 -0.33 -12.27
N LEU A 177 -12.34 -0.54 -12.60
CA LEU A 177 -13.26 -1.34 -11.78
C LEU A 177 -12.75 -2.77 -11.58
N LYS A 178 -12.30 -3.44 -12.66
CA LYS A 178 -11.66 -4.77 -12.57
C LYS A 178 -10.40 -4.75 -11.70
N THR A 179 -9.66 -3.63 -11.69
CA THR A 179 -8.50 -3.45 -10.81
C THR A 179 -8.91 -3.36 -9.35
N LEU A 180 -9.93 -2.56 -9.05
CA LEU A 180 -10.44 -2.36 -7.69
C LEU A 180 -11.05 -3.63 -7.11
N GLU A 181 -11.80 -4.39 -7.93
CA GLU A 181 -12.32 -5.71 -7.57
C GLU A 181 -11.19 -6.66 -7.15
N ARG A 182 -10.12 -6.74 -7.95
CA ARG A 182 -8.95 -7.56 -7.59
C ARG A 182 -8.23 -7.05 -6.35
N MET A 183 -8.10 -5.74 -6.19
CA MET A 183 -7.53 -5.15 -4.96
C MET A 183 -8.34 -5.52 -3.73
N ALA A 184 -9.67 -5.49 -3.82
CA ALA A 184 -10.57 -5.88 -2.75
C ALA A 184 -10.38 -7.35 -2.37
N ALA A 185 -10.21 -8.25 -3.35
CA ALA A 185 -9.95 -9.67 -3.10
C ALA A 185 -8.56 -9.98 -2.49
N MET A 186 -7.57 -9.10 -2.71
CA MET A 186 -6.23 -9.23 -2.10
C MET A 186 -6.20 -8.83 -0.63
N LEU A 187 -7.15 -8.00 -0.21
CA LEU A 187 -7.34 -7.68 1.19
C LEU A 187 -8.21 -8.77 1.78
N GLU A 188 -7.63 -9.65 2.60
CA GLU A 188 -8.38 -10.70 3.31
C GLU A 188 -9.68 -10.15 3.93
N ASP A 189 -9.66 -8.88 4.35
CA ASP A 189 -10.81 -8.22 4.94
C ASP A 189 -10.89 -6.75 4.48
N ALA A 190 -11.45 -6.44 3.30
CA ALA A 190 -11.79 -5.05 2.96
C ALA A 190 -12.74 -4.41 4.01
N ALA A 191 -13.54 -5.25 4.67
CA ALA A 191 -14.37 -4.93 5.82
C ALA A 191 -13.66 -5.06 7.19
N GLU A 192 -12.34 -5.27 7.23
CA GLU A 192 -11.57 -5.58 8.47
C GLU A 192 -11.88 -4.61 9.59
N GLN A 193 -11.93 -3.32 9.27
CA GLN A 193 -12.15 -2.28 10.26
C GLN A 193 -13.55 -2.38 10.88
N HIS A 194 -14.58 -2.66 10.09
CA HIS A 194 -15.94 -2.87 10.60
C HIS A 194 -16.00 -4.16 11.42
N MET A 195 -15.47 -5.27 10.90
CA MET A 195 -15.49 -6.55 11.61
C MET A 195 -14.68 -6.51 12.92
N PHE A 196 -13.57 -5.77 12.94
CA PHE A 196 -12.78 -5.53 14.14
C PHE A 196 -13.60 -4.76 15.19
N HIS A 197 -14.30 -3.70 14.77
CA HIS A 197 -15.19 -2.96 15.66
C HIS A 197 -16.35 -3.84 16.14
N ASP A 198 -16.99 -4.62 15.27
CA ASP A 198 -18.09 -5.50 15.66
C ASP A 198 -17.67 -6.54 16.71
N ARG A 199 -16.43 -7.04 16.64
CA ARG A 199 -15.87 -7.97 17.64
C ARG A 199 -15.54 -7.30 18.97
N LEU A 200 -14.91 -6.12 18.92
CA LEU A 200 -14.29 -5.53 20.11
C LEU A 200 -15.07 -4.37 20.73
N TRP A 201 -15.98 -3.73 20.02
CA TRP A 201 -16.83 -2.66 20.55
C TRP A 201 -18.07 -3.24 21.22
N CYS A 202 -17.82 -4.00 22.29
CA CYS A 202 -18.84 -4.58 23.15
C CYS A 202 -18.64 -4.12 24.60
N GLU A 203 -19.68 -4.30 25.42
CA GLU A 203 -19.71 -3.86 26.82
C GLU A 203 -18.54 -4.43 27.63
N MET A 204 -18.18 -5.70 27.40
CA MET A 204 -17.07 -6.35 28.09
C MET A 204 -15.72 -5.66 27.84
N THR A 205 -15.45 -5.24 26.59
CA THR A 205 -14.23 -4.51 26.26
C THR A 205 -14.26 -3.10 26.86
N ASP A 206 -15.41 -2.43 26.85
CA ASP A 206 -15.55 -1.09 27.45
C ASP A 206 -15.33 -1.14 28.97
N ASP A 207 -15.93 -2.10 29.68
CA ASP A 207 -15.73 -2.30 31.11
C ASP A 207 -14.27 -2.55 31.46
N SER A 208 -13.61 -3.44 30.70
CA SER A 208 -12.19 -3.71 30.86
C SER A 208 -11.34 -2.45 30.62
N HIS A 209 -11.65 -1.67 29.58
CA HIS A 209 -10.97 -0.41 29.30
C HIS A 209 -11.19 0.61 30.43
N ARG A 210 -12.42 0.78 30.92
CA ARG A 210 -12.75 1.70 32.03
C ARG A 210 -12.02 1.33 33.31
N ALA A 211 -11.99 0.05 33.66
CA ALA A 211 -11.27 -0.44 34.84
C ALA A 211 -9.76 -0.16 34.77
N ASN A 212 -9.18 -0.10 33.57
CA ASN A 212 -7.74 0.06 33.35
C ASN A 212 -7.35 1.45 32.81
N MET A 213 -8.29 2.37 32.66
CA MET A 213 -8.10 3.63 31.93
C MET A 213 -6.97 4.49 32.49
N GLU A 214 -6.86 4.61 33.81
CA GLU A 214 -5.80 5.41 34.44
C GLU A 214 -4.40 4.84 34.19
N GLY A 215 -4.29 3.50 34.24
CA GLY A 215 -3.04 2.79 33.95
C GLY A 215 -2.64 2.97 32.49
N LEU A 216 -3.58 2.82 31.57
CA LEU A 216 -3.36 3.05 30.13
C LEU A 216 -2.96 4.49 29.82
N ARG A 217 -3.63 5.48 30.43
CA ARG A 217 -3.27 6.90 30.28
C ARG A 217 -1.88 7.19 30.82
N ARG A 218 -1.51 6.58 31.96
CA ARG A 218 -0.16 6.71 32.52
C ARG A 218 0.88 6.11 31.59
N CYS A 219 0.64 4.90 31.08
CA CYS A 219 1.49 4.23 30.11
C CYS A 219 1.70 5.12 28.88
N TYR A 220 0.62 5.58 28.24
CA TYR A 220 0.70 6.49 27.10
C TYR A 220 1.55 7.73 27.40
N ARG A 221 1.28 8.45 28.50
CA ARG A 221 2.03 9.67 28.85
C ARG A 221 3.53 9.44 29.12
N LEU A 222 3.92 8.26 29.60
CA LEU A 222 5.33 7.92 29.85
C LEU A 222 6.11 7.62 28.57
N HIS A 223 5.42 7.37 27.46
CA HIS A 223 5.98 6.89 26.20
C HIS A 223 5.69 7.83 25.03
N ILE A 224 5.42 9.12 25.27
CA ILE A 224 5.18 10.11 24.21
C ILE A 224 6.03 11.37 24.35
N GLY A 225 6.18 12.03 23.20
CA GLY A 225 6.75 13.36 23.08
C GLY A 225 8.27 13.37 23.12
N ASP A 226 8.92 12.25 22.84
CA ASP A 226 10.35 12.25 22.58
C ASP A 226 10.63 13.08 21.32
N GLY A 227 11.53 14.07 21.44
CA GLY A 227 11.83 15.03 20.37
C GLY A 227 10.75 16.10 20.10
N GLU A 228 9.64 16.14 20.84
CA GLU A 228 8.62 17.17 20.66
C GLU A 228 9.02 18.52 21.26
N ARG A 229 8.64 19.60 20.57
CA ARG A 229 8.88 20.96 21.06
C ARG A 229 7.94 21.28 22.23
N PRO A 230 8.39 22.07 23.23
CA PRO A 230 7.51 22.57 24.28
C PRO A 230 6.30 23.31 23.69
N GLY A 231 5.11 23.04 24.23
CA GLY A 231 3.85 23.66 23.79
C GLY A 231 3.16 22.95 22.62
N VAL A 232 3.79 21.94 22.00
CA VAL A 232 3.13 21.07 21.02
C VAL A 232 2.39 19.95 21.76
N GLU A 233 1.19 19.61 21.28
CA GLU A 233 0.46 18.44 21.78
C GLU A 233 1.30 17.17 21.55
N LYS A 234 1.66 16.50 22.64
CA LYS A 234 2.44 15.25 22.57
C LYS A 234 1.56 14.13 22.04
N ARG A 235 2.08 13.41 21.06
CA ARG A 235 1.46 12.22 20.46
C ARG A 235 2.49 11.11 20.32
N MET A 236 2.04 9.88 20.14
CA MET A 236 2.93 8.71 20.03
C MET A 236 3.33 8.47 18.58
N SER A 237 4.61 8.64 18.29
CA SER A 237 5.22 8.24 17.02
C SER A 237 5.32 6.72 16.87
N LEU A 238 5.57 6.25 15.65
CA LEU A 238 5.81 4.82 15.40
C LEU A 238 7.02 4.30 16.20
N GLY A 239 8.10 5.09 16.30
CA GLY A 239 9.29 4.69 17.05
C GLY A 239 9.00 4.48 18.54
N GLU A 240 8.22 5.38 19.14
CA GLU A 240 7.78 5.27 20.52
C GLU A 240 6.86 4.06 20.75
N TRP A 241 5.93 3.80 19.82
CA TRP A 241 5.07 2.63 19.85
C TRP A 241 5.87 1.33 19.80
N LEU A 242 6.80 1.19 18.85
CA LEU A 242 7.63 0.00 18.74
C LEU A 242 8.54 -0.18 19.97
N GLY A 243 9.08 0.92 20.50
CA GLY A 243 9.84 0.90 21.75
C GLY A 243 9.02 0.46 22.96
N LEU A 244 7.75 0.87 23.04
CA LEU A 244 6.82 0.39 24.07
C LEU A 244 6.48 -1.09 23.87
N ALA A 245 6.13 -1.50 22.65
CA ALA A 245 5.82 -2.89 22.31
C ALA A 245 6.96 -3.84 22.70
N ASN A 246 8.20 -3.44 22.43
CA ASN A 246 9.40 -4.19 22.84
C ASN A 246 9.54 -4.25 24.37
N LYS A 247 9.33 -3.14 25.09
CA LYS A 247 9.40 -3.11 26.57
C LYS A 247 8.33 -3.96 27.24
N LEU A 248 7.18 -4.13 26.59
CA LEU A 248 6.09 -4.98 27.05
C LEU A 248 6.29 -6.47 26.70
N GLY A 249 7.36 -6.81 25.98
CA GLY A 249 7.59 -8.17 25.50
C GLY A 249 6.52 -8.63 24.50
N LEU A 250 5.92 -7.70 23.73
CA LEU A 250 4.90 -8.09 22.75
C LEU A 250 5.50 -8.95 21.63
N PHE A 251 6.79 -8.74 21.33
CA PHE A 251 7.54 -9.50 20.32
C PHE A 251 8.18 -10.78 20.87
N ASP A 252 8.04 -11.06 22.18
CA ASP A 252 8.67 -12.22 22.80
C ASP A 252 7.84 -13.49 22.54
N ASP A 253 8.53 -14.58 22.22
CA ASP A 253 7.96 -15.93 22.09
C ASP A 253 7.66 -16.52 23.47
N GLY A 254 6.69 -15.93 24.18
CA GLY A 254 6.22 -16.43 25.45
C GLY A 254 5.44 -17.75 25.31
N PRO A 255 5.61 -18.71 26.23
CA PRO A 255 4.83 -19.95 26.19
C PRO A 255 3.33 -19.66 26.26
N GLY A 256 2.58 -20.18 25.29
CA GLY A 256 1.13 -20.02 25.20
C GLY A 256 0.66 -18.72 24.56
N ARG A 257 1.52 -17.98 23.84
CA ARG A 257 1.12 -16.83 23.02
C ARG A 257 1.56 -17.02 21.57
N ALA A 258 0.73 -16.59 20.64
CA ALA A 258 1.18 -16.41 19.27
C ALA A 258 2.21 -15.26 19.19
N PRO A 259 3.29 -15.43 18.42
CA PRO A 259 4.28 -14.38 18.22
C PRO A 259 3.63 -13.21 17.49
N VAL A 260 3.72 -12.00 18.07
CA VAL A 260 3.43 -10.77 17.34
C VAL A 260 4.74 -10.33 16.70
N THR A 261 4.73 -10.12 15.39
CA THR A 261 5.91 -9.60 14.71
C THR A 261 5.93 -8.08 14.74
N GLU A 262 7.10 -7.47 14.52
CA GLU A 262 7.20 -6.02 14.31
C GLU A 262 6.29 -5.55 13.15
N ARG A 263 6.09 -6.40 12.13
CA ARG A 263 5.18 -6.14 11.01
C ARG A 263 3.74 -6.03 11.48
N ASP A 264 3.30 -6.89 12.40
CA ASP A 264 1.94 -6.86 12.96
C ASP A 264 1.74 -5.60 13.80
N ALA A 265 2.73 -5.21 14.60
CA ALA A 265 2.68 -3.96 15.37
C ALA A 265 2.64 -2.71 14.47
N LYS A 266 3.38 -2.69 13.35
CA LYS A 266 3.29 -1.61 12.34
C LYS A 266 1.93 -1.59 11.65
N ALA A 267 1.38 -2.75 11.33
CA ALA A 267 0.05 -2.85 10.74
C ALA A 267 -1.03 -2.34 11.71
N ALA A 268 -0.97 -2.72 12.98
CA ALA A 268 -1.86 -2.21 14.03
C ALA A 268 -1.78 -0.69 14.16
N PHE A 269 -0.57 -0.13 14.20
CA PHE A 269 -0.34 1.32 14.25
C PHE A 269 -0.96 2.03 13.03
N SER A 270 -0.66 1.55 11.83
CA SER A 270 -1.17 2.14 10.59
C SER A 270 -2.70 2.08 10.50
N ARG A 271 -3.32 0.98 10.96
CA ARG A 271 -4.78 0.82 10.96
C ARG A 271 -5.49 1.66 12.02
N ALA A 272 -4.87 1.85 13.19
CA ALA A 272 -5.42 2.67 14.27
C ALA A 272 -5.44 4.17 13.94
N LEU A 273 -4.56 4.65 13.06
CA LEU A 273 -4.54 6.06 12.67
C LEU A 273 -5.78 6.49 11.88
N VAL A 274 -6.37 7.58 12.35
CA VAL A 274 -7.42 8.31 11.63
C VAL A 274 -6.85 8.84 10.31
N VAL A 275 -7.72 8.83 9.30
CA VAL A 275 -7.39 9.32 7.97
C VAL A 275 -7.45 10.85 7.97
N HIS A 276 -6.31 11.49 7.78
CA HIS A 276 -6.24 12.93 7.60
C HIS A 276 -6.47 13.32 6.14
N GLU A 277 -7.09 14.49 5.95
CA GLU A 277 -7.27 15.08 4.63
C GLU A 277 -5.96 15.65 4.08
N ASP A 278 -5.16 16.28 4.94
CA ASP A 278 -3.86 16.81 4.60
C ASP A 278 -2.75 15.95 5.24
N GLU A 279 -2.28 14.94 4.50
CA GLU A 279 -1.15 14.11 4.93
C GLU A 279 0.21 14.77 4.69
N LEU A 280 0.24 15.90 3.97
CA LEU A 280 1.48 16.60 3.59
C LEU A 280 1.78 17.77 4.52
N GLY A 281 0.76 18.33 5.17
CA GLY A 281 0.85 19.52 6.02
C GLY A 281 1.46 19.32 7.39
N GLY A 282 1.68 18.09 7.87
CA GLY A 282 2.36 17.88 9.15
C GLY A 282 2.44 16.44 9.64
N GLU A 283 3.07 16.29 10.81
CA GLU A 283 3.32 15.00 11.44
C GLU A 283 2.12 14.46 12.24
N ALA A 284 1.06 15.25 12.39
CA ALA A 284 -0.12 14.85 13.17
C ALA A 284 -0.75 13.56 12.61
N CYS A 285 -0.74 13.37 11.29
CA CYS A 285 -1.24 12.16 10.62
C CYS A 285 -0.34 10.93 10.81
N ARG A 286 0.81 11.10 11.47
CA ARG A 286 1.83 10.07 11.68
C ARG A 286 2.01 9.65 13.13
N LYS A 287 1.17 10.18 14.02
CA LYS A 287 1.27 9.98 15.47
C LYS A 287 -0.08 9.66 16.07
N LEU A 288 -0.13 8.68 16.96
CA LEU A 288 -1.34 8.27 17.65
C LEU A 288 -1.67 9.26 18.76
N THR A 289 -2.93 9.69 18.81
CA THR A 289 -3.59 10.19 20.01
C THR A 289 -3.78 9.06 21.04
N TYR A 290 -4.24 9.39 22.25
CA TYR A 290 -4.53 8.38 23.26
C TYR A 290 -5.60 7.36 22.81
N ILE A 291 -6.63 7.81 22.09
CA ILE A 291 -7.70 6.94 21.59
C ILE A 291 -7.13 5.95 20.56
N GLU A 292 -6.35 6.45 19.60
CA GLU A 292 -5.72 5.61 18.58
C GLU A 292 -4.66 4.67 19.19
N PHE A 293 -4.01 5.06 20.28
CA PHE A 293 -3.15 4.16 21.06
C PHE A 293 -3.92 2.98 21.68
N VAL A 294 -5.09 3.23 22.27
CA VAL A 294 -5.94 2.16 22.79
C VAL A 294 -6.42 1.24 21.66
N GLU A 295 -6.84 1.80 20.53
CA GLU A 295 -7.20 1.01 19.35
C GLU A 295 -6.02 0.16 18.84
N CYS A 296 -4.81 0.73 18.80
CA CYS A 296 -3.61 0.02 18.40
C CYS A 296 -3.30 -1.17 19.32
N LEU A 297 -3.47 -1.03 20.64
CA LEU A 297 -3.36 -2.14 21.59
C LEU A 297 -4.39 -3.24 21.33
N LEU A 298 -5.66 -2.85 21.10
CA LEU A 298 -6.74 -3.79 20.79
C LEU A 298 -6.47 -4.57 19.49
N ARG A 299 -5.91 -3.91 18.47
CA ARG A 299 -5.53 -4.55 17.20
C ARG A 299 -4.43 -5.60 17.38
N VAL A 300 -3.42 -5.32 18.22
CA VAL A 300 -2.40 -6.32 18.55
C VAL A 300 -3.01 -7.49 19.31
N ALA A 301 -3.89 -7.24 20.28
CA ALA A 301 -4.56 -8.29 21.03
C ALA A 301 -5.46 -9.17 20.14
N ASP A 302 -6.22 -8.59 19.20
CA ASP A 302 -7.04 -9.33 18.22
C ASP A 302 -6.17 -10.21 17.31
N ALA A 303 -5.03 -9.69 16.85
CA ALA A 303 -4.07 -10.45 16.03
C ALA A 303 -3.47 -11.65 16.80
N GLN A 304 -3.18 -11.48 18.09
CA GLN A 304 -2.75 -12.57 18.96
C GLN A 304 -3.83 -13.64 19.13
N ALA A 305 -5.07 -13.23 19.41
CA ALA A 305 -6.19 -14.14 19.62
C ALA A 305 -6.49 -15.02 18.39
N LYS A 306 -6.55 -14.40 17.19
CA LYS A 306 -6.79 -15.14 15.94
C LYS A 306 -5.74 -16.21 15.64
N SER A 307 -4.50 -15.93 16.01
CA SER A 307 -3.40 -16.85 15.81
C SER A 307 -3.46 -18.07 16.73
N ASP A 308 -4.11 -17.94 17.89
CA ASP A 308 -4.32 -19.04 18.84
C ASP A 308 -5.49 -19.94 18.42
N ASP A 309 -6.57 -19.36 17.90
CA ASP A 309 -7.73 -20.13 17.39
C ASP A 309 -7.34 -21.03 16.21
N GLY A 310 -6.56 -20.50 15.26
CA GLY A 310 -6.04 -21.29 14.14
C GLY A 310 -5.09 -22.43 14.54
N LYS A 311 -4.46 -22.36 15.72
CA LYS A 311 -3.67 -23.48 16.29
C LYS A 311 -4.56 -24.52 16.94
N ARG A 312 -5.63 -24.11 17.64
CA ARG A 312 -6.58 -25.02 18.30
C ARG A 312 -7.38 -25.84 17.31
N GLU A 313 -7.79 -25.26 16.18
CA GLU A 313 -8.49 -26.02 15.12
C GLU A 313 -7.60 -27.06 14.42
N ARG A 314 -6.27 -26.93 14.53
CA ARG A 314 -5.29 -27.84 13.92
C ARG A 314 -4.74 -28.90 14.88
N ALA A 315 -5.06 -28.81 16.16
CA ALA A 315 -4.60 -29.72 17.22
C ALA A 315 -5.69 -30.73 17.60
#